data_AF-A0A3D5EHX6-F1
#
_entry.id   AF-A0A3D5EHX6-F1
#
_cell.length_a   1.000
_cell.length_b   1.000
_cell.length_c   1.000
_cell.angle_alpha   90.00
_cell.angle_beta   90.00
_cell.angle_gamma   90.00
#
_symmetry.space_group_name_H-M   'P 1'
#
loop_
_entity.id
_entity.type
_entity.pdbx_description
1 polymer ?
#
loop_
_entity_poly.entity_id
_entity_poly.type
_entity_poly.pdbx_seq_one_letter_code
_entity_poly.pdbx_strand_id
1 'polypeptide(L)'
;MCSLLIDNAFSTSMMRKGVTFSRTTSRNDVVDCYRNLNRTDLFSIKQRKGEFKGLVTGYARAILIAEPSFHVGKSANARIKQTQSKEVHAYVRGSFFDAFTKELDTTTLNQPLLVSYNPYLCDSFFTLERDKFGKVIKESIAPIGNRSPYNYALIQGKDVHLFNSL
;
A
#
# COMPACT_ATOMS: atom_id res chain seq x y z
N MET A 1 -14.17 5.85 -16.01
CA MET A 1 -13.70 4.64 -15.29
C MET A 1 -12.23 4.82 -14.95
N CYS A 2 -11.84 4.66 -13.69
CA CYS A 2 -10.45 4.84 -13.25
C CYS A 2 -9.80 3.56 -12.70
N SER A 3 -10.57 2.47 -12.62
CA SER A 3 -10.05 1.15 -12.31
C SER A 3 -9.14 0.65 -13.42
N LEU A 4 -8.09 -0.06 -13.03
CA LEU A 4 -7.15 -0.76 -13.90
C LEU A 4 -7.63 -2.18 -14.22
N LEU A 5 -8.64 -2.70 -13.53
CA LEU A 5 -9.14 -4.05 -13.74
C LEU A 5 -9.99 -4.11 -15.01
N ILE A 6 -9.70 -5.12 -15.82
CA ILE A 6 -10.51 -5.59 -16.94
C ILE A 6 -10.74 -7.08 -16.67
N ASP A 7 -12.01 -7.50 -16.59
CA ASP A 7 -12.39 -8.90 -16.28
C ASP A 7 -11.72 -9.45 -15.00
N ASN A 8 -11.75 -8.66 -13.92
CA ASN A 8 -11.15 -8.96 -12.61
C ASN A 8 -9.62 -9.12 -12.58
N ALA A 9 -8.92 -8.74 -13.65
CA ALA A 9 -7.46 -8.77 -13.69
C ALA A 9 -6.91 -7.45 -14.21
N PHE A 10 -5.70 -7.08 -13.82
CA PHE A 10 -4.96 -6.04 -14.52
C PHE A 10 -3.55 -6.53 -14.87
N SER A 11 -3.17 -6.27 -16.11
CA SER A 11 -1.88 -6.68 -16.68
C SER A 11 -0.94 -5.49 -16.72
N THR A 12 0.31 -5.70 -16.32
CA THR A 12 1.36 -4.70 -16.39
C THR A 12 2.51 -5.21 -17.23
N SER A 13 2.91 -4.43 -18.24
CA SER A 13 4.14 -4.68 -19.00
C SER A 13 5.36 -4.32 -18.16
N MET A 14 6.28 -5.26 -18.05
CA MET A 14 7.51 -5.15 -17.27
C MET A 14 8.70 -5.37 -18.20
N MET A 15 9.78 -4.63 -17.97
CA MET A 15 11.01 -4.78 -18.75
C MET A 15 12.15 -5.26 -17.86
N ARG A 16 12.86 -6.30 -18.29
CA ARG A 16 14.08 -6.77 -17.62
C ARG A 16 15.10 -7.19 -18.67
N LYS A 17 16.31 -6.63 -18.60
CA LYS A 17 17.42 -6.93 -19.53
C LYS A 17 17.01 -6.81 -21.01
N GLY A 18 16.23 -5.77 -21.34
CA GLY A 18 15.76 -5.53 -22.71
C GLY A 18 14.60 -6.41 -23.19
N VAL A 19 14.13 -7.37 -22.39
CA VAL A 19 12.97 -8.21 -22.71
C VAL A 19 11.74 -7.68 -21.99
N THR A 20 10.67 -7.47 -22.76
CA THR A 20 9.34 -7.11 -22.22
C THR A 20 8.55 -8.38 -21.96
N PHE A 21 7.96 -8.48 -20.79
CA PHE A 21 7.02 -9.53 -20.43
C PHE A 21 5.84 -8.93 -19.69
N SER A 22 4.68 -9.58 -19.77
CA SER A 22 3.49 -9.19 -19.02
C SER A 22 3.44 -9.93 -17.69
N ARG A 23 2.97 -9.26 -16.65
CA ARG A 23 2.55 -9.89 -15.40
C ARG A 23 1.14 -9.46 -15.08
N THR A 24 0.40 -10.34 -14.44
CA THR A 24 -1.00 -10.10 -14.11
C THR A 24 -1.19 -10.15 -12.60
N THR A 25 -2.10 -9.32 -12.11
CA THR A 25 -2.66 -9.40 -10.77
C THR A 25 -4.17 -9.57 -10.91
N SER A 26 -4.71 -10.60 -10.27
CA SER A 26 -6.14 -10.90 -10.29
C SER A 26 -6.78 -10.50 -8.97
N ARG A 27 -8.06 -10.13 -9.02
CA ARG A 27 -8.89 -9.95 -7.82
C ARG A 27 -8.76 -11.20 -6.94
N ASN A 28 -8.61 -10.96 -5.65
CA ASN A 28 -8.37 -11.93 -4.58
C ASN A 28 -6.96 -12.53 -4.48
N ASP A 29 -6.00 -12.09 -5.30
CA ASP A 29 -4.60 -12.44 -5.09
C ASP A 29 -4.10 -11.93 -3.74
N VAL A 30 -3.31 -12.75 -3.04
CA VAL A 30 -2.65 -12.32 -1.81
C VAL A 30 -1.41 -11.51 -2.16
N VAL A 31 -1.42 -10.21 -1.83
CA VAL A 31 -0.38 -9.26 -2.25
C VAL A 31 0.19 -8.46 -1.08
N ASP A 32 1.45 -8.01 -1.22
CA ASP A 32 2.05 -6.93 -0.44
C ASP A 32 2.02 -5.65 -1.28
N CYS A 33 1.51 -4.56 -0.72
CA CYS A 33 1.43 -3.25 -1.37
C CYS A 33 2.23 -2.21 -0.58
N TYR A 34 3.04 -1.42 -1.30
CA TYR A 34 3.95 -0.45 -0.68
C TYR A 34 4.34 0.67 -1.65
N ARG A 35 4.84 1.78 -1.11
CA ARG A 35 5.37 2.90 -1.90
C ARG A 35 6.50 2.43 -2.81
N ASN A 36 6.40 2.71 -4.11
CA ASN A 36 7.54 2.48 -5.00
C ASN A 36 8.61 3.56 -4.76
N LEU A 37 9.83 3.15 -4.41
CA LEU A 37 10.92 4.08 -4.09
C LEU A 37 11.57 4.70 -5.34
N ASN A 38 11.37 4.09 -6.51
CA ASN A 38 11.86 4.58 -7.80
C ASN A 38 10.80 5.39 -8.56
N ARG A 39 9.51 5.21 -8.21
CA ARG A 39 8.36 5.91 -8.80
C ARG A 39 7.44 6.35 -7.67
N THR A 40 7.82 7.42 -6.97
CA THR A 40 7.21 7.80 -5.69
C THR A 40 5.75 8.22 -5.78
N ASP A 41 5.26 8.51 -6.99
CA ASP A 41 3.86 8.76 -7.31
C ASP A 41 3.02 7.48 -7.47
N LEU A 42 3.65 6.31 -7.41
CA LEU A 42 3.01 5.00 -7.54
C LEU A 42 3.29 4.10 -6.34
N PHE A 43 2.40 3.15 -6.15
CA PHE A 43 2.56 2.01 -5.27
C PHE A 43 2.90 0.77 -6.09
N SER A 44 3.67 -0.14 -5.51
CA SER A 44 3.97 -1.45 -6.10
C SER A 44 3.04 -2.50 -5.50
N ILE A 45 2.62 -3.45 -6.34
CA ILE A 45 1.84 -4.63 -5.95
C ILE A 45 2.72 -5.85 -6.14
N LYS A 46 3.02 -6.58 -5.05
CA LYS A 46 3.93 -7.73 -5.03
C LYS A 46 3.18 -9.00 -4.64
N GLN A 47 3.28 -10.03 -5.45
CA GLN A 47 2.58 -11.30 -5.24
C GLN A 47 3.19 -12.13 -4.12
N ARG A 48 2.34 -12.83 -3.35
CA ARG A 48 2.75 -13.74 -2.28
C ARG A 48 2.62 -15.21 -2.62
N LYS A 49 1.86 -15.53 -3.66
CA LYS A 49 1.55 -16.89 -4.11
C LYS A 49 1.58 -16.94 -5.64
N GLY A 50 1.40 -18.14 -6.19
CA GLY A 50 1.29 -18.37 -7.63
C GLY A 50 2.61 -18.18 -8.40
N GLU A 51 2.49 -18.13 -9.72
CA GLU A 51 3.59 -18.03 -10.67
C GLU A 51 4.53 -16.85 -10.38
N PHE A 52 3.95 -15.71 -10.02
CA PHE A 52 4.70 -14.48 -9.77
C PHE A 52 5.12 -14.28 -8.32
N LYS A 53 5.11 -15.34 -7.49
CA LYS A 53 5.46 -15.24 -6.06
C LYS A 53 6.78 -14.50 -5.85
N GLY A 54 6.73 -13.47 -5.01
CA GLY A 54 7.90 -12.64 -4.67
C GLY A 54 8.24 -11.57 -5.71
N LEU A 55 7.46 -11.46 -6.78
CA LEU A 55 7.66 -10.50 -7.86
C LEU A 55 6.61 -9.38 -7.80
N VAL A 56 7.00 -8.19 -8.24
CA VAL A 56 6.07 -7.08 -8.49
C VAL A 56 5.33 -7.36 -9.78
N THR A 57 3.99 -7.32 -9.74
CA THR A 57 3.09 -7.61 -10.86
C THR A 57 2.31 -6.39 -11.31
N GLY A 58 2.39 -5.27 -10.60
CA GLY A 58 1.77 -4.04 -11.05
C GLY A 58 2.13 -2.80 -10.26
N TYR A 59 1.72 -1.67 -10.83
CA TYR A 59 1.88 -0.35 -10.25
C TYR A 59 0.58 0.44 -10.38
N ALA A 60 0.21 1.19 -9.35
CA ALA A 60 -1.02 1.98 -9.35
C ALA A 60 -0.87 3.24 -8.47
N ARG A 61 -1.68 4.27 -8.73
CA ARG A 61 -1.73 5.48 -7.89
C ARG A 61 -2.53 5.24 -6.61
N ALA A 62 -3.59 4.45 -6.70
CA ALA A 62 -4.34 3.97 -5.55
C ALA A 62 -4.58 2.47 -5.64
N ILE A 63 -4.57 1.78 -4.50
CA ILE A 63 -4.80 0.33 -4.41
C ILE A 63 -5.82 0.06 -3.32
N LEU A 64 -6.84 -0.73 -3.63
CA LEU A 64 -7.84 -1.20 -2.67
C LEU A 64 -7.53 -2.65 -2.29
N ILE A 65 -7.37 -2.89 -0.99
CA ILE A 65 -7.05 -4.18 -0.39
C ILE A 65 -8.17 -4.58 0.55
N ALA A 66 -8.62 -5.82 0.46
CA ALA A 66 -9.52 -6.43 1.44
C ALA A 66 -8.73 -7.23 2.50
N GLU A 67 -9.27 -7.30 3.72
CA GLU A 67 -8.65 -7.95 4.89
C GLU A 67 -7.20 -7.47 5.14
N PRO A 68 -6.97 -6.15 5.28
CA PRO A 68 -5.62 -5.60 5.37
C PRO A 68 -4.90 -5.98 6.67
N SER A 69 -3.60 -6.18 6.55
CA SER A 69 -2.66 -6.36 7.64
C SER A 69 -1.39 -5.55 7.39
N PHE A 70 -0.80 -5.02 8.45
CA PHE A 70 0.36 -4.17 8.44
C PHE A 70 1.61 -4.96 8.80
N HIS A 71 2.67 -4.78 8.02
CA HIS A 71 3.92 -5.49 8.20
C HIS A 71 5.09 -4.52 8.12
N VAL A 72 5.99 -4.59 9.10
CA VAL A 72 7.26 -3.86 9.11
C VAL A 72 8.41 -4.85 9.29
N GLY A 73 9.40 -4.81 8.40
CA GLY A 73 10.58 -5.66 8.47
C GLY A 73 11.56 -5.18 9.55
N LYS A 74 11.70 -5.95 10.64
CA LYS A 74 12.54 -5.60 11.81
C LYS A 74 14.01 -5.30 11.48
N SER A 75 14.59 -6.01 10.50
CA SER A 75 16.01 -5.89 10.11
C SER A 75 16.33 -4.62 9.33
N ALA A 76 15.34 -4.01 8.66
CA ALA A 76 15.55 -2.79 7.88
C ALA A 76 15.57 -1.54 8.78
N ASN A 77 14.81 -1.50 9.88
CA ASN A 77 14.79 -0.35 10.81
C ASN A 77 16.15 -0.10 11.47
N ALA A 78 16.86 -1.15 11.89
CA ALA A 78 18.20 -1.03 12.46
C ALA A 78 19.22 -0.52 11.42
N ARG A 79 19.09 -0.99 10.18
CA ARG A 79 19.99 -0.61 9.07
C ARG A 79 19.72 0.80 8.55
N ILE A 80 18.47 1.28 8.53
CA ILE A 80 18.12 2.65 8.10
C ILE A 80 18.72 3.70 9.04
N LYS A 81 18.67 3.46 10.35
CA LYS A 81 19.31 4.32 11.36
C LYS A 81 20.84 4.40 11.18
N GLN A 82 21.46 3.39 10.55
CA GLN A 82 22.91 3.33 10.32
C GLN A 82 23.35 3.70 8.89
N THR A 83 22.54 3.45 7.85
CA THR A 83 22.99 3.44 6.44
C THR A 83 22.24 4.41 5.51
N GLN A 84 21.14 5.02 5.94
CA GLN A 84 20.27 5.87 5.11
C GLN A 84 19.77 5.22 3.78
N SER A 85 19.82 3.88 3.66
CA SER A 85 19.41 3.20 2.43
C SER A 85 17.88 3.15 2.28
N LYS A 86 17.39 3.49 1.08
CA LYS A 86 15.97 3.42 0.69
C LYS A 86 15.58 1.96 0.41
N GLU A 87 15.38 1.17 1.45
CA GLU A 87 14.80 -0.17 1.33
C GLU A 87 13.31 -0.15 1.67
N VAL A 88 12.50 -0.94 0.97
CA VAL A 88 11.08 -1.13 1.32
C VAL A 88 11.02 -1.97 2.58
N HIS A 89 10.48 -1.38 3.64
CA HIS A 89 10.47 -1.97 4.97
C HIS A 89 9.09 -2.01 5.60
N ALA A 90 8.10 -1.39 4.97
CA ALA A 90 6.71 -1.42 5.38
C ALA A 90 5.79 -1.67 4.19
N TYR A 91 4.79 -2.52 4.40
CA TYR A 91 3.78 -2.83 3.39
C TYR A 91 2.45 -3.21 4.03
N VAL A 92 1.37 -2.96 3.29
CA VAL A 92 0.04 -3.47 3.60
C VAL A 92 -0.15 -4.78 2.85
N ARG A 93 -0.49 -5.85 3.55
CA ARG A 93 -0.81 -7.16 2.97
C ARG A 93 -2.29 -7.43 3.08
N GLY A 94 -2.88 -7.97 2.03
CA GLY A 94 -4.23 -8.51 2.07
C GLY A 94 -4.63 -9.14 0.74
N SER A 95 -5.93 -9.28 0.55
CA SER A 95 -6.54 -9.75 -0.68
C SER A 95 -6.68 -8.57 -1.67
N PHE A 96 -6.10 -8.68 -2.85
CA PHE A 96 -6.18 -7.63 -3.87
C PHE A 96 -7.63 -7.43 -4.31
N PHE A 97 -8.14 -6.20 -4.21
CA PHE A 97 -9.52 -5.90 -4.60
C PHE A 97 -9.58 -5.07 -5.88
N ASP A 98 -8.87 -3.94 -5.93
CA ASP A 98 -8.85 -3.06 -7.10
C ASP A 98 -7.58 -2.19 -7.14
N ALA A 99 -7.32 -1.55 -8.27
CA ALA A 99 -6.23 -0.61 -8.46
C ALA A 99 -6.65 0.49 -9.42
N PHE A 100 -6.15 1.72 -9.21
CA PHE A 100 -6.62 2.89 -9.94
C PHE A 100 -5.48 3.72 -10.53
N THR A 101 -5.74 4.33 -11.67
CA THR A 101 -4.80 5.23 -12.37
C THR A 101 -4.66 6.60 -11.71
N LYS A 102 -5.56 6.94 -10.78
CA LYS A 102 -5.57 8.19 -10.01
C LYS A 102 -6.01 7.93 -8.57
N GLU A 103 -5.70 8.88 -7.69
CA GLU A 103 -6.27 8.89 -6.33
C GLU A 103 -7.79 9.04 -6.41
N LEU A 104 -8.47 8.39 -5.48
CA LEU A 104 -9.91 8.44 -5.33
C LEU A 104 -10.29 9.50 -4.30
N ASP A 105 -11.44 10.13 -4.54
CA ASP A 105 -12.08 10.99 -3.54
C ASP A 105 -12.46 10.14 -2.32
N THR A 106 -12.00 10.56 -1.14
CA THR A 106 -12.25 9.87 0.12
C THR A 106 -13.38 10.50 0.92
N THR A 107 -13.99 11.59 0.44
CA THR A 107 -15.12 12.25 1.11
C THR A 107 -16.34 11.34 1.22
N THR A 108 -16.45 10.35 0.34
CA THR A 108 -17.52 9.34 0.36
C THR A 108 -17.24 8.18 1.32
N LEU A 109 -16.00 8.05 1.83
CA LEU A 109 -15.70 7.05 2.84
C LEU A 109 -16.29 7.53 4.17
N ASN A 110 -17.17 6.72 4.75
CA ASN A 110 -17.76 7.05 6.05
C ASN A 110 -16.70 6.87 7.16
N GLN A 111 -16.19 7.99 7.69
CA GLN A 111 -15.25 8.06 8.82
C GLN A 111 -14.04 7.10 8.70
N PRO A 112 -13.22 7.20 7.63
CA PRO A 112 -12.07 6.32 7.48
C PRO A 112 -11.04 6.59 8.57
N LEU A 113 -10.47 5.52 9.14
CA LEU A 113 -9.32 5.65 10.03
C LEU A 113 -8.05 5.82 9.17
N LEU A 114 -7.33 6.91 9.40
CA LEU A 114 -6.06 7.15 8.73
C LEU A 114 -4.94 6.38 9.43
N VAL A 115 -4.18 5.64 8.63
CA VAL A 115 -3.00 4.91 9.07
C VAL A 115 -1.81 5.33 8.22
N SER A 116 -0.66 5.54 8.85
CA SER A 116 0.56 5.90 8.15
C SER A 116 1.75 5.12 8.70
N TYR A 117 2.86 5.26 8.00
CA TYR A 117 4.12 4.67 8.41
C TYR A 117 5.28 5.62 8.12
N ASN A 118 6.09 5.87 9.14
CA ASN A 118 7.30 6.66 9.05
C ASN A 118 8.29 6.15 10.10
N PRO A 119 9.43 5.55 9.69
CA PRO A 119 10.41 4.94 10.61
C PRO A 119 11.07 5.95 11.57
N TYR A 120 10.99 7.25 11.27
CA TYR A 120 11.50 8.32 12.14
C TYR A 120 10.49 8.76 13.21
N LEU A 121 9.23 8.34 13.09
CA LEU A 121 8.17 8.65 14.06
C LEU A 121 7.79 7.42 14.89
N CYS A 122 7.66 6.25 14.24
CA CYS A 122 7.28 5.01 14.88
C CYS A 122 7.94 3.82 14.16
N ASP A 123 8.25 2.76 14.90
CA ASP A 123 8.82 1.52 14.34
C ASP A 123 7.76 0.60 13.71
N SER A 124 6.48 0.94 13.87
CA SER A 124 5.30 0.25 13.38
C SER A 124 4.37 1.22 12.65
N PHE A 125 3.32 0.70 12.02
CA PHE A 125 2.24 1.53 11.52
C PHE A 125 1.51 2.20 12.69
N PHE A 126 0.99 3.40 12.44
CA PHE A 126 0.28 4.18 13.46
C PHE A 126 -0.91 4.90 12.84
N THR A 127 -1.92 5.12 13.66
CA THR A 127 -3.03 6.02 13.38
C THR A 127 -2.61 7.47 13.58
N LEU A 128 -3.23 8.39 12.85
CA LEU A 128 -3.01 9.83 13.01
C LEU A 128 -4.19 10.63 12.47
N GLU A 129 -4.24 11.90 12.84
CA GLU A 129 -5.06 12.92 12.23
C GLU A 129 -4.19 13.94 11.48
N ARG A 130 -4.79 14.60 10.50
CA ARG A 130 -4.18 15.72 9.78
C ARG A 130 -5.04 16.96 9.94
N ASP A 131 -4.39 18.11 10.04
CA ASP A 131 -5.08 19.39 9.99
C ASP A 131 -5.61 19.69 8.58
N LYS A 132 -6.34 20.80 8.43
CA LYS A 132 -6.90 21.26 7.15
C LYS A 132 -5.86 21.53 6.06
N PHE A 133 -4.57 21.59 6.40
CA PHE A 133 -3.45 21.76 5.47
C PHE A 133 -2.72 20.44 5.18
N GLY A 134 -3.20 19.32 5.71
CA GLY A 134 -2.61 17.99 5.54
C GLY A 134 -1.39 17.74 6.42
N LYS A 135 -1.10 18.62 7.40
CA LYS A 135 0.00 18.41 8.36
C LYS A 135 -0.44 17.45 9.44
N VAL A 136 0.47 16.55 9.84
CA VAL A 136 0.21 15.59 10.93
C VAL A 136 0.02 16.35 12.25
N ILE A 137 -1.05 16.03 12.97
CA ILE A 137 -1.29 16.46 14.35
C ILE A 137 -0.56 15.45 15.23
N LYS A 138 0.58 15.84 15.82
CA LYS A 138 1.49 14.87 16.46
C LYS A 138 0.86 14.16 17.66
N GLU A 139 -0.04 14.84 18.35
CA GLU A 139 -0.73 14.39 19.56
C GLU A 139 -1.75 13.29 19.26
N SER A 140 -2.20 13.18 18.00
CA SER A 140 -3.12 12.13 17.54
C SER A 140 -2.43 10.81 17.17
N ILE A 141 -1.09 10.77 17.18
CA ILE A 141 -0.34 9.59 16.78
C ILE A 141 -0.52 8.48 17.82
N ALA A 142 -1.09 7.35 17.39
CA ALA A 142 -1.22 6.16 18.24
C ALA A 142 -0.84 4.88 17.45
N PRO A 143 0.01 3.99 17.99
CA PRO A 143 0.35 2.73 17.34
C PRO A 143 -0.88 1.88 17.01
N ILE A 144 -0.84 1.15 15.89
CA ILE A 144 -1.88 0.16 15.54
C ILE A 144 -1.27 -1.24 15.45
N GLY A 145 -2.06 -2.25 15.85
CA GLY A 145 -1.68 -3.64 15.69
C GLY A 145 -1.53 -4.05 14.21
N ASN A 146 -0.80 -5.15 13.98
CA ASN A 146 -0.54 -5.64 12.62
C ASN A 146 -1.81 -6.14 11.90
N ARG A 147 -2.87 -6.53 12.62
CA ARG A 147 -4.13 -6.96 12.01
C ARG A 147 -5.12 -5.81 12.10
N SER A 148 -5.63 -5.37 10.94
CA SER A 148 -6.70 -4.39 10.90
C SER A 148 -8.02 -5.02 11.35
N PRO A 149 -8.84 -4.34 12.16
CA PRO A 149 -10.23 -4.73 12.38
C PRO A 149 -11.17 -4.28 11.25
N TYR A 150 -10.66 -3.52 10.26
CA TYR A 150 -11.43 -3.02 9.13
C TYR A 150 -11.35 -3.96 7.93
N ASN A 151 -12.44 -4.06 7.17
CA ASN A 151 -12.54 -4.93 6.00
C ASN A 151 -11.68 -4.46 4.82
N TYR A 152 -11.48 -3.15 4.67
CA TYR A 152 -10.80 -2.56 3.51
C TYR A 152 -9.72 -1.57 3.89
N ALA A 153 -8.70 -1.49 3.05
CA ALA A 153 -7.66 -0.47 3.05
C ALA A 153 -7.54 0.14 1.65
N LEU A 154 -7.74 1.46 1.54
CA LEU A 154 -7.40 2.24 0.36
C LEU A 154 -6.03 2.88 0.57
N ILE A 155 -5.05 2.42 -0.18
CA ILE A 155 -3.67 2.87 -0.15
C ILE A 155 -3.49 3.93 -1.23
N GLN A 156 -3.29 5.20 -0.84
CA GLN A 156 -3.10 6.30 -1.77
C GLN A 156 -2.45 7.52 -1.08
N GLY A 157 -2.01 8.53 -1.83
CA GLY A 157 -1.48 9.75 -1.21
C GLY A 157 -0.36 9.46 -0.22
N LYS A 158 -0.47 9.94 1.01
CA LYS A 158 0.51 9.71 2.10
C LYS A 158 0.09 8.63 3.11
N ASP A 159 -1.15 8.17 3.05
CA ASP A 159 -1.77 7.39 4.11
C ASP A 159 -2.52 6.17 3.56
N VAL A 160 -2.97 5.34 4.48
CA VAL A 160 -3.87 4.22 4.25
C VAL A 160 -5.19 4.59 4.92
N HIS A 161 -6.28 4.60 4.15
CA HIS A 161 -7.62 4.81 4.67
C HIS A 161 -8.24 3.45 4.97
N LEU A 162 -8.55 3.18 6.24
CA LEU A 162 -9.23 1.97 6.68
C LEU A 162 -10.73 2.21 6.85
N PHE A 163 -11.55 1.29 6.33
CA PHE A 163 -13.01 1.42 6.32
C PHE A 163 -13.71 0.06 6.09
N ASN A 164 -15.03 -0.01 6.33
CA ASN A 164 -15.77 -1.29 6.37
C ASN A 164 -16.70 -1.55 5.17
N SER A 165 -17.06 -0.52 4.40
CA SER A 165 -18.05 -0.60 3.32
C SER A 165 -17.57 0.13 2.07
N LEU A 166 -17.72 -0.49 0.90
CA LEU A 166 -17.44 0.10 -0.41
C LEU A 166 -18.62 0.92 -0.95
#